data_AF-A0A6C0H0S9-F1
#
_entry.id   AF-A0A6C0H0S9-F1
#
_cell.length_a   1.000
_cell.length_b   1.000
_cell.length_c   1.000
_cell.angle_alpha   90.00
_cell.angle_beta   90.00
_cell.angle_gamma   90.00
#
_symmetry.space_group_name_H-M   'P 1'
#
loop_
_entity.id
_entity.type
_entity.pdbx_description
1 polymer ?
#
loop_
_entity_poly.entity_id
_entity_poly.type
_entity_poly.pdbx_seq_one_letter_code
_entity_poly.pdbx_strand_id
1 'polypeptide(L)'
;MIKPIIFQLPSTKVDLINESKIIYSKSDIIAQPLFKYGFHYYINQSKDKLSLLNNDNLRGKTFYNVIENFDDNIPNYDETISKISKKELKTELNRYKFQLYEILFIFGLNGNIYCNDEDYDSVINSFNSKYQMKYKILEDVKKCDVYININSTNVDIKQKEQNQYFSILESIVEISDNLNNGGNCVIKIFDSFSEVTVKLLKLISEMFEETYIYKSYLSYGRESDKFIIGLKFKANYKNSNGLKDILSELKNNKLNNIWNEYIIPKDFEFVIKYMNIVLGNYEHKMINLLIDYINKSNYFGDIYHSSIETQKINSKLWIDIFFSNNYKKSKDNLNSLINDVIKENNNNMKQMFSIMI
;
A
#
# COMPACT_ATOMS: atom_id res chain seq x y z
N MET A 1 -1.16 -6.44 -21.07
CA MET A 1 -0.43 -5.59 -20.09
C MET A 1 -1.09 -5.81 -18.74
N ILE A 2 -0.30 -5.91 -17.67
CA ILE A 2 -0.81 -6.19 -16.32
C ILE A 2 -1.54 -4.94 -15.82
N LYS A 3 -2.81 -5.08 -15.42
CA LYS A 3 -3.61 -3.95 -14.91
C LYS A 3 -3.19 -3.63 -13.46
N PRO A 4 -2.79 -2.38 -13.14
CA PRO A 4 -2.49 -1.98 -11.76
C PRO A 4 -3.75 -1.99 -10.89
N ILE A 5 -3.58 -2.26 -9.59
CA ILE A 5 -4.65 -2.09 -8.62
C ILE A 5 -4.44 -0.72 -7.96
N ILE A 6 -5.17 0.28 -8.47
CA ILE A 6 -5.04 1.68 -8.05
C ILE A 6 -6.41 2.36 -7.95
N PHE A 7 -6.57 3.17 -6.90
CA PHE A 7 -7.78 3.95 -6.64
C PHE A 7 -7.38 5.39 -6.35
N GLN A 8 -8.08 6.37 -6.91
CA GLN A 8 -7.89 7.77 -6.58
C GLN A 8 -8.87 8.15 -5.46
N LEU A 9 -8.36 8.77 -4.38
CA LEU A 9 -9.18 9.25 -3.29
C LEU A 9 -9.70 10.67 -3.61
N PRO A 10 -11.00 10.95 -3.34
CA PRO A 10 -11.55 12.30 -3.50
C PRO A 10 -10.89 13.29 -2.54
N SER A 11 -10.45 14.44 -3.06
CA SER A 11 -10.05 15.58 -2.25
C SER A 11 -11.22 16.55 -2.16
N THR A 12 -11.76 16.75 -0.95
CA THR A 12 -12.75 17.79 -0.65
C THR A 12 -12.14 18.75 0.36
N LYS A 13 -12.44 20.04 0.28
CA LYS A 13 -11.92 21.03 1.23
C LYS A 13 -12.59 20.84 2.59
N VAL A 14 -11.91 20.15 3.51
CA VAL A 14 -12.15 20.26 4.95
C VAL A 14 -10.81 20.55 5.61
N ASP A 15 -10.82 21.39 6.65
CA ASP A 15 -9.63 21.69 7.44
C ASP A 15 -9.65 20.87 8.74
N LEU A 16 -9.17 19.62 8.68
CA LEU A 16 -9.09 18.71 9.84
C LEU A 16 -7.86 18.97 10.75
N ILE A 17 -6.82 19.63 10.25
CA ILE A 17 -5.54 19.85 10.98
C ILE A 17 -5.52 21.14 11.81
N ASN A 18 -6.33 22.14 11.45
CA ASN A 18 -6.25 23.49 12.02
C ASN A 18 -6.96 23.63 13.39
N GLU A 19 -7.47 22.54 13.95
CA GLU A 19 -8.11 22.54 15.27
C GLU A 19 -7.06 22.56 16.37
N SER A 20 -7.13 23.55 17.26
CA SER A 20 -6.26 23.65 18.44
C SER A 20 -6.49 22.53 19.45
N LYS A 21 -7.63 21.84 19.38
CA LYS A 21 -7.95 20.68 20.21
C LYS A 21 -8.76 19.66 19.41
N ILE A 22 -8.11 18.58 19.01
CA ILE A 22 -8.77 17.45 18.36
C ILE A 22 -9.49 16.63 19.42
N ILE A 23 -10.79 16.41 19.24
CA ILE A 23 -11.57 15.50 20.11
C ILE A 23 -11.34 14.07 19.64
N TYR A 24 -10.83 13.22 20.53
CA TYR A 24 -10.61 11.81 20.26
C TYR A 24 -11.02 10.98 21.47
N SER A 25 -11.12 9.66 21.29
CA SER A 25 -11.41 8.73 22.39
C SER A 25 -10.40 7.60 22.44
N LYS A 26 -10.05 7.22 23.67
CA LYS A 26 -9.21 6.07 23.98
C LYS A 26 -10.06 5.01 24.67
N SER A 27 -9.70 3.76 24.43
CA SER A 27 -10.30 2.62 25.10
C SER A 27 -9.30 1.47 25.10
N ASP A 28 -9.47 0.51 26.00
CA ASP A 28 -8.82 -0.80 25.88
C ASP A 28 -9.39 -1.61 24.70
N ILE A 29 -10.58 -1.22 24.24
CA ILE A 29 -11.27 -1.78 23.09
C ILE A 29 -10.72 -1.15 21.82
N ILE A 30 -10.32 -2.01 20.88
CA ILE A 30 -9.87 -1.58 19.57
C ILE A 30 -11.04 -1.09 18.71
N ALA A 31 -10.79 -0.08 17.88
CA ALA A 31 -11.73 0.39 16.87
C ALA A 31 -12.11 -0.76 15.92
N GLN A 32 -13.40 -1.11 15.92
CA GLN A 32 -13.93 -2.24 15.16
C GLN A 32 -14.10 -1.89 13.67
N PRO A 33 -13.93 -2.86 12.76
CA PRO A 33 -14.25 -2.69 11.36
C PRO A 33 -15.77 -2.52 11.15
N LEU A 34 -16.16 -1.73 10.14
CA LEU A 34 -17.56 -1.37 9.90
C LEU A 34 -18.03 -1.82 8.51
N PHE A 35 -19.24 -2.38 8.44
CA PHE A 35 -19.88 -2.81 7.19
C PHE A 35 -20.02 -1.68 6.16
N LYS A 36 -20.21 -0.43 6.61
CA LYS A 36 -20.29 0.73 5.71
C LYS A 36 -19.02 0.93 4.88
N TYR A 37 -17.87 0.47 5.36
CA TYR A 37 -16.60 0.47 4.63
C TYR A 37 -16.30 -0.84 3.92
N GLY A 38 -17.29 -1.70 3.70
CA GLY A 38 -17.14 -2.94 2.93
C GLY A 38 -16.60 -4.12 3.72
N PHE A 39 -16.51 -4.01 5.06
CA PHE A 39 -16.18 -5.15 5.89
C PHE A 39 -17.30 -6.20 5.87
N HIS A 40 -16.91 -7.49 5.92
CA HIS A 40 -17.82 -8.60 6.20
C HIS A 40 -17.09 -9.61 7.08
N TYR A 41 -17.79 -10.29 7.99
CA TYR A 41 -17.16 -11.25 8.92
C TYR A 41 -16.43 -12.42 8.22
N TYR A 42 -16.81 -12.72 6.98
CA TYR A 42 -16.15 -13.72 6.13
C TYR A 42 -14.70 -13.36 5.80
N ILE A 43 -14.34 -12.08 5.82
CA ILE A 43 -12.96 -11.62 5.65
C ILE A 43 -12.08 -12.19 6.77
N ASN A 44 -12.53 -12.05 8.02
CA ASN A 44 -11.81 -12.61 9.17
C ASN A 44 -11.78 -14.13 9.14
N GLN A 45 -12.89 -14.79 8.77
CA GLN A 45 -12.92 -16.25 8.61
C GLN A 45 -11.91 -16.74 7.57
N SER A 46 -11.65 -15.94 6.54
CA SER A 46 -10.68 -16.29 5.50
C SER A 46 -9.27 -16.13 6.00
N LYS A 47 -8.99 -15.00 6.67
CA LYS A 47 -7.70 -14.74 7.32
C LYS A 47 -7.38 -15.81 8.38
N ASP A 48 -8.39 -16.34 9.09
CA ASP A 48 -8.21 -17.46 10.02
C ASP A 48 -7.62 -18.71 9.35
N LYS A 49 -7.94 -18.97 8.08
CA LYS A 49 -7.38 -20.12 7.37
C LYS A 49 -5.86 -20.01 7.20
N LEU A 50 -5.30 -18.78 7.18
CA LEU A 50 -3.86 -18.56 7.08
C LEU A 50 -3.10 -19.01 8.34
N SER A 51 -3.79 -19.26 9.46
CA SER A 51 -3.18 -19.87 10.64
C SER A 51 -2.55 -21.24 10.33
N LEU A 52 -3.03 -21.95 9.31
CA LEU A 52 -2.46 -23.21 8.85
C LEU A 52 -0.99 -23.06 8.40
N LEU A 53 -0.58 -21.88 7.94
CA LEU A 53 0.82 -21.58 7.58
C LEU A 53 1.76 -21.54 8.79
N ASN A 54 1.21 -21.40 10.00
CA ASN A 54 1.99 -21.42 11.25
C ASN A 54 2.29 -22.84 11.74
N ASN A 55 1.71 -23.87 11.12
CA ASN A 55 2.03 -25.26 11.42
C ASN A 55 3.51 -25.54 11.15
N ASP A 56 4.18 -26.33 12.00
CA ASP A 56 5.62 -26.61 11.90
C ASP A 56 6.04 -27.17 10.53
N ASN A 57 5.15 -27.93 9.88
CA ASN A 57 5.38 -28.49 8.56
C ASN A 57 5.33 -27.47 7.41
N LEU A 58 4.79 -26.27 7.63
CA LEU A 58 4.61 -25.22 6.61
C LEU A 58 5.34 -23.94 6.97
N ARG A 59 5.61 -23.70 8.25
CA ARG A 59 6.25 -22.51 8.76
C ARG A 59 7.60 -22.27 8.08
N GLY A 60 7.76 -21.08 7.50
CA GLY A 60 8.98 -20.67 6.80
C GLY A 60 9.19 -21.30 5.42
N LYS A 61 8.28 -22.17 4.96
CA LYS A 61 8.34 -22.73 3.60
C LYS A 61 7.74 -21.75 2.61
N THR A 62 8.26 -21.73 1.39
CA THR A 62 7.83 -20.79 0.33
C THR A 62 7.26 -21.50 -0.89
N PHE A 63 7.22 -22.84 -0.92
CA PHE A 63 6.75 -23.61 -2.08
C PHE A 63 5.30 -23.28 -2.48
N TYR A 64 4.49 -22.78 -1.56
CA TYR A 64 3.11 -22.39 -1.80
C TYR A 64 2.98 -20.97 -2.37
N ASN A 65 4.05 -20.18 -2.42
CA ASN A 65 4.04 -18.87 -3.10
C ASN A 65 3.88 -19.01 -4.62
N VAL A 66 4.01 -20.21 -5.17
CA VAL A 66 3.79 -20.50 -6.60
C VAL A 66 2.41 -20.05 -7.09
N ILE A 67 1.40 -20.00 -6.20
CA ILE A 67 0.04 -19.56 -6.55
C ILE A 67 -0.05 -18.06 -6.79
N GLU A 68 0.94 -17.29 -6.33
CA GLU A 68 0.93 -15.83 -6.44
C GLU A 68 1.15 -15.44 -7.90
N ASN A 69 0.51 -14.36 -8.32
CA ASN A 69 0.65 -13.88 -9.69
C ASN A 69 2.08 -13.43 -10.00
N PHE A 70 2.82 -13.01 -8.97
CA PHE A 70 4.20 -12.58 -9.07
C PHE A 70 5.07 -13.23 -8.02
N ASP A 71 6.26 -13.62 -8.44
CA ASP A 71 7.34 -13.98 -7.56
C ASP A 71 8.66 -13.40 -8.07
N ASP A 72 9.43 -12.82 -7.16
CA ASP A 72 10.75 -12.29 -7.44
C ASP A 72 11.76 -13.43 -7.68
N ASN A 73 11.49 -14.63 -7.15
CA ASN A 73 12.32 -15.82 -7.26
C ASN A 73 11.50 -17.06 -7.68
N ILE A 74 11.48 -17.35 -8.98
CA ILE A 74 10.78 -18.52 -9.54
C ILE A 74 11.76 -19.72 -9.62
N PRO A 75 11.40 -20.90 -9.07
CA PRO A 75 12.25 -22.10 -9.16
C PRO A 75 12.55 -22.50 -10.61
N ASN A 76 13.80 -22.92 -10.87
CA ASN A 76 14.26 -23.40 -12.19
C ASN A 76 14.01 -22.41 -13.35
N TYR A 77 14.02 -21.11 -13.07
CA TYR A 77 13.91 -20.05 -14.05
C TYR A 77 15.05 -19.05 -13.89
N ASP A 78 15.70 -18.69 -14.99
CA ASP A 78 16.88 -17.80 -14.96
C ASP A 78 16.56 -16.33 -15.20
N GLU A 79 15.41 -16.04 -15.79
CA GLU A 79 14.95 -14.67 -16.05
C GLU A 79 13.99 -14.16 -14.96
N THR A 80 14.28 -14.47 -13.69
CA THR A 80 13.49 -13.95 -12.56
C THR A 80 13.76 -12.47 -12.32
N ILE A 81 12.83 -11.77 -11.67
CA ILE A 81 12.98 -10.36 -11.32
C ILE A 81 14.27 -10.15 -10.50
N SER A 82 14.52 -11.00 -9.49
CA SER A 82 15.73 -10.92 -8.65
C SER A 82 17.04 -11.16 -9.42
N LYS A 83 17.07 -12.13 -10.35
CA LYS A 83 18.28 -12.41 -11.14
C LYS A 83 18.57 -11.28 -12.13
N ILE A 84 17.55 -10.80 -12.83
CA ILE A 84 17.70 -9.69 -13.78
C ILE A 84 18.02 -8.40 -13.05
N SER A 85 17.37 -8.10 -11.91
CA SER A 85 17.68 -6.90 -11.14
C SER A 85 19.11 -6.91 -10.62
N LYS A 86 19.63 -8.07 -10.16
CA LYS A 86 21.01 -8.18 -9.70
C LYS A 86 22.00 -7.84 -10.82
N LYS A 87 21.70 -8.29 -12.05
CA LYS A 87 22.50 -7.96 -13.24
C LYS A 87 22.40 -6.47 -13.61
N GLU A 88 21.20 -5.92 -13.67
CA GLU A 88 20.93 -4.56 -14.13
C GLU A 88 21.31 -3.48 -13.11
N LEU A 89 21.06 -3.74 -11.83
CA LEU A 89 21.21 -2.78 -10.73
C LEU A 89 22.48 -3.00 -9.91
N LYS A 90 23.16 -4.14 -10.09
CA LYS A 90 24.34 -4.56 -9.29
C LYS A 90 24.08 -4.62 -7.78
N THR A 91 22.82 -4.82 -7.39
CA THR A 91 22.40 -4.96 -6.00
C THR A 91 21.37 -6.09 -5.87
N GLU A 92 21.31 -6.72 -4.71
CA GLU A 92 20.27 -7.69 -4.39
C GLU A 92 19.08 -6.97 -3.76
N LEU A 93 17.93 -7.06 -4.43
CA LEU A 93 16.66 -6.55 -3.92
C LEU A 93 15.77 -7.73 -3.57
N ASN A 94 15.01 -7.58 -2.50
CA ASN A 94 13.94 -8.50 -2.14
C ASN A 94 12.59 -7.94 -2.62
N ARG A 95 11.54 -8.75 -2.48
CA ARG A 95 10.16 -8.37 -2.80
C ARG A 95 9.74 -6.98 -2.32
N TYR A 96 9.97 -6.65 -1.04
CA TYR A 96 9.55 -5.36 -0.47
C TYR A 96 10.33 -4.19 -1.09
N LYS A 97 11.61 -4.38 -1.35
CA LYS A 97 12.45 -3.41 -2.06
C LYS A 97 11.97 -3.17 -3.50
N PHE A 98 11.49 -4.20 -4.19
CA PHE A 98 10.88 -4.04 -5.51
C PHE A 98 9.54 -3.29 -5.48
N GLN A 99 8.74 -3.43 -4.42
CA GLN A 99 7.51 -2.65 -4.26
C GLN A 99 7.83 -1.15 -4.21
N LEU A 100 8.87 -0.74 -3.47
CA LEU A 100 9.32 0.65 -3.45
C LEU A 100 9.86 1.09 -4.83
N TYR A 101 10.68 0.25 -5.48
CA TYR A 101 11.21 0.54 -6.81
C TYR A 101 10.08 0.82 -7.82
N GLU A 102 9.02 0.02 -7.78
CA GLU A 102 7.82 0.18 -8.59
C GLU A 102 7.10 1.51 -8.30
N ILE A 103 6.93 1.87 -7.03
CA ILE A 103 6.30 3.14 -6.62
C ILE A 103 7.10 4.34 -7.12
N LEU A 104 8.43 4.33 -6.95
CA LEU A 104 9.32 5.38 -7.47
C LEU A 104 9.18 5.52 -8.99
N PHE A 105 9.08 4.40 -9.72
CA PHE A 105 8.89 4.38 -11.16
C PHE A 105 7.55 4.99 -11.57
N ILE A 106 6.45 4.43 -11.05
CA ILE A 106 5.08 4.78 -11.43
C ILE A 106 4.82 6.27 -11.15
N PHE A 107 5.06 6.70 -9.92
CA PHE A 107 4.68 8.04 -9.48
C PHE A 107 5.77 9.08 -9.77
N GLY A 108 6.96 8.66 -10.21
CA GLY A 108 8.03 9.58 -10.56
C GLY A 108 8.54 10.41 -9.40
N LEU A 109 8.52 9.85 -8.20
CA LEU A 109 8.91 10.56 -6.99
C LEU A 109 10.36 11.01 -7.10
N ASN A 110 10.64 12.28 -6.86
CA ASN A 110 11.96 12.86 -7.04
C ASN A 110 12.31 13.93 -6.00
N GLY A 111 13.60 14.25 -5.89
CA GLY A 111 14.13 15.26 -4.98
C GLY A 111 14.87 14.64 -3.78
N ASN A 112 14.88 15.37 -2.66
CA ASN A 112 15.43 14.90 -1.40
C ASN A 112 14.45 13.91 -0.75
N ILE A 113 14.85 12.66 -0.58
CA ILE A 113 14.02 11.58 -0.06
C ILE A 113 14.42 11.29 1.38
N TYR A 114 13.45 11.31 2.27
CA TYR A 114 13.56 10.71 3.60
C TYR A 114 12.79 9.38 3.60
N CYS A 115 13.48 8.30 3.98
CA CYS A 115 12.89 6.99 4.19
C CYS A 115 13.12 6.60 5.64
N ASN A 116 12.07 6.16 6.33
CA ASN A 116 12.15 5.81 7.75
C ASN A 116 12.85 4.46 8.03
N ASP A 117 13.33 3.79 7.00
CA ASP A 117 14.03 2.52 7.07
C ASP A 117 15.22 2.56 6.09
N GLU A 118 16.43 2.53 6.66
CA GLU A 118 17.71 2.61 5.95
C GLU A 118 17.93 1.42 4.99
N ASP A 119 17.24 0.29 5.19
CA ASP A 119 17.35 -0.88 4.29
C ASP A 119 16.96 -0.54 2.84
N TYR A 120 16.18 0.53 2.64
CA TYR A 120 15.71 0.99 1.34
C TYR A 120 16.64 1.96 0.62
N ASP A 121 17.72 2.43 1.24
CA ASP A 121 18.72 3.29 0.59
C ASP A 121 19.31 2.61 -0.64
N SER A 122 19.54 1.30 -0.54
CA SER A 122 19.99 0.46 -1.64
C SER A 122 19.06 0.52 -2.87
N VAL A 123 17.75 0.65 -2.67
CA VAL A 123 16.75 0.75 -3.74
C VAL A 123 16.84 2.13 -4.41
N ILE A 124 16.85 3.19 -3.60
CA ILE A 124 16.88 4.58 -4.08
C ILE A 124 18.17 4.82 -4.88
N ASN A 125 19.32 4.39 -4.36
CA ASN A 125 20.62 4.51 -5.04
C ASN A 125 20.67 3.74 -6.36
N SER A 126 20.10 2.54 -6.40
CA SER A 126 20.04 1.73 -7.61
C SER A 126 19.10 2.32 -8.66
N PHE A 127 17.96 2.85 -8.22
CA PHE A 127 17.02 3.57 -9.07
C PHE A 127 17.67 4.82 -9.69
N ASN A 128 18.37 5.62 -8.85
CA ASN A 128 19.15 6.77 -9.28
C ASN A 128 20.16 6.42 -10.36
N SER A 129 20.95 5.37 -10.13
CA SER A 129 21.99 4.92 -11.07
C SER A 129 21.39 4.48 -12.41
N LYS A 130 20.33 3.66 -12.39
CA LYS A 130 19.70 3.13 -13.61
C LYS A 130 19.07 4.23 -14.47
N TYR A 131 18.42 5.21 -13.85
CA TYR A 131 17.64 6.23 -14.54
C TYR A 131 18.27 7.63 -14.55
N GLN A 132 19.51 7.76 -14.08
CA GLN A 132 20.23 9.03 -13.97
C GLN A 132 19.44 10.09 -13.20
N MET A 133 18.70 9.65 -12.19
CA MET A 133 17.93 10.53 -11.32
C MET A 133 18.84 11.19 -10.28
N LYS A 134 18.43 12.37 -9.81
CA LYS A 134 19.17 13.16 -8.83
C LYS A 134 18.50 13.11 -7.46
N TYR A 135 18.16 11.92 -6.97
CA TYR A 135 17.60 11.81 -5.63
C TYR A 135 18.71 11.86 -4.59
N LYS A 136 18.50 12.62 -3.52
CA LYS A 136 19.40 12.65 -2.38
C LYS A 136 18.69 12.01 -1.20
N ILE A 137 19.27 10.97 -0.63
CA ILE A 137 18.77 10.38 0.62
C ILE A 137 19.17 11.31 1.76
N LEU A 138 18.22 11.61 2.65
CA LEU A 138 18.44 12.43 3.83
C LEU A 138 18.53 11.56 5.08
N GLU A 139 19.48 11.87 5.95
CA GLU A 139 19.61 11.25 7.28
C GLU A 139 18.51 11.74 8.24
N ASP A 140 17.98 12.93 8.02
CA ASP A 140 16.86 13.48 8.78
C ASP A 140 15.71 13.90 7.85
N VAL A 141 14.51 13.93 8.42
CA VAL A 141 13.27 14.23 7.69
C VAL A 141 13.17 15.70 7.25
N LYS A 142 14.01 16.60 7.75
CA LYS A 142 13.80 18.05 7.66
C LYS A 142 13.88 18.51 6.21
N LYS A 143 12.81 19.18 5.77
CA LYS A 143 12.71 19.78 4.42
C LYS A 143 12.93 18.75 3.31
N CYS A 144 12.39 17.54 3.47
CA CYS A 144 12.35 16.54 2.42
C CYS A 144 11.36 16.93 1.31
N ASP A 145 11.60 16.42 0.10
CA ASP A 145 10.69 16.51 -1.05
C ASP A 145 9.84 15.24 -1.19
N VAL A 146 10.32 14.12 -0.67
CA VAL A 146 9.59 12.85 -0.61
C VAL A 146 9.74 12.24 0.78
N TYR A 147 8.61 11.96 1.42
CA TYR A 147 8.54 11.21 2.69
C TYR A 147 8.09 9.77 2.43
N ILE A 148 8.83 8.78 2.92
CA ILE A 148 8.52 7.36 2.73
C ILE A 148 8.47 6.67 4.10
N ASN A 149 7.29 6.13 4.42
CA ASN A 149 7.09 5.21 5.54
C ASN A 149 6.54 3.89 5.02
N ILE A 150 7.36 2.84 5.03
CA ILE A 150 6.99 1.52 4.52
C ILE A 150 7.22 0.40 5.54
N ASN A 151 7.17 0.76 6.82
CA ASN A 151 7.39 -0.16 7.93
C ASN A 151 6.46 -1.37 7.86
N SER A 152 7.05 -2.55 8.04
CA SER A 152 6.29 -3.79 8.22
C SER A 152 5.96 -4.01 9.70
N THR A 153 4.75 -4.45 10.00
CA THR A 153 4.37 -4.89 11.35
C THR A 153 4.23 -6.41 11.39
N ASN A 154 4.97 -7.06 12.29
CA ASN A 154 4.85 -8.50 12.54
C ASN A 154 3.83 -8.74 13.66
N VAL A 155 2.57 -8.43 13.37
CA VAL A 155 1.43 -8.57 14.29
C VAL A 155 0.37 -9.46 13.66
N ASP A 156 -0.57 -9.94 14.48
CA ASP A 156 -1.74 -10.68 14.02
C ASP A 156 -2.40 -9.95 12.84
N ILE A 157 -2.62 -10.68 11.74
CA ILE A 157 -3.19 -10.17 10.50
C ILE A 157 -4.52 -9.46 10.72
N LYS A 158 -5.31 -9.88 11.72
CA LYS A 158 -6.60 -9.25 12.05
C LYS A 158 -6.47 -7.92 12.80
N GLN A 159 -5.32 -7.68 13.41
CA GLN A 159 -5.05 -6.47 14.21
C GLN A 159 -4.09 -5.51 13.51
N LYS A 160 -3.60 -5.86 12.31
CA LYS A 160 -2.69 -5.01 11.52
C LYS A 160 -3.23 -3.60 11.30
N GLU A 161 -4.55 -3.47 11.05
CA GLU A 161 -5.19 -2.16 10.86
C GLU A 161 -5.12 -1.28 12.11
N GLN A 162 -5.38 -1.83 13.29
CA GLN A 162 -5.40 -1.06 14.53
C GLN A 162 -3.99 -0.74 15.01
N ASN A 163 -3.05 -1.66 14.78
CA ASN A 163 -1.65 -1.50 15.19
C ASN A 163 -0.88 -0.48 14.34
N GLN A 164 -1.37 -0.09 13.16
CA GLN A 164 -0.76 0.94 12.32
C GLN A 164 -1.21 2.37 12.67
N TYR A 165 -2.22 2.57 13.53
CA TYR A 165 -2.75 3.92 13.80
C TYR A 165 -1.69 4.89 14.29
N PHE A 166 -0.81 4.43 15.19
CA PHE A 166 0.31 5.23 15.68
C PHE A 166 1.24 5.65 14.54
N SER A 167 1.67 4.70 13.70
CA SER A 167 2.61 4.97 12.61
C SER A 167 2.02 5.85 11.51
N ILE A 168 0.72 5.73 11.22
CA ILE A 168 0.02 6.63 10.28
C ILE A 168 -0.02 8.05 10.86
N LEU A 169 -0.39 8.22 12.14
CA LEU A 169 -0.41 9.53 12.79
C LEU A 169 0.98 10.16 12.87
N GLU A 170 2.00 9.37 13.17
CA GLU A 170 3.40 9.80 13.17
C GLU A 170 3.81 10.30 11.78
N SER A 171 3.45 9.55 10.73
CA SER A 171 3.68 9.98 9.34
C SER A 171 2.99 11.30 9.01
N ILE A 172 1.74 11.48 9.44
CA ILE A 172 1.00 12.72 9.22
C ILE A 172 1.69 13.91 9.91
N VAL A 173 2.15 13.73 11.15
CA VAL A 173 2.90 14.75 11.91
C VAL A 173 4.20 15.09 11.19
N GLU A 174 4.97 14.09 10.80
CA GLU A 174 6.24 14.28 10.09
C GLU A 174 6.06 14.99 8.76
N ILE A 175 5.06 14.58 7.97
CA ILE A 175 4.73 15.22 6.70
C ILE A 175 4.34 16.69 6.93
N SER A 176 3.45 16.95 7.89
CA SER A 176 2.96 18.29 8.20
C SER A 176 4.11 19.24 8.58
N ASP A 177 5.04 18.77 9.40
CA ASP A 177 6.12 19.61 9.91
C ASP A 177 7.27 19.78 8.92
N ASN A 178 7.60 18.71 8.18
CA ASN A 178 8.89 18.60 7.50
C ASN A 178 8.82 18.53 5.98
N LEU A 179 7.69 18.13 5.37
CA LEU A 179 7.59 18.01 3.92
C LEU A 179 7.55 19.40 3.25
N ASN A 180 8.29 19.56 2.15
CA ASN A 180 8.26 20.79 1.36
C ASN A 180 6.90 20.97 0.67
N ASN A 181 6.51 22.22 0.41
CA ASN A 181 5.33 22.49 -0.42
C ASN A 181 5.53 21.90 -1.81
N GLY A 182 4.54 21.17 -2.32
CA GLY A 182 4.66 20.39 -3.55
C GLY A 182 5.39 19.05 -3.40
N GLY A 183 5.84 18.69 -2.19
CA GLY A 183 6.46 17.39 -1.91
C GLY A 183 5.47 16.22 -1.98
N ASN A 184 5.97 14.99 -1.92
CA ASN A 184 5.17 13.77 -2.07
C ASN A 184 5.35 12.85 -0.86
N CYS A 185 4.41 11.93 -0.66
CA CYS A 185 4.58 10.88 0.36
C CYS A 185 4.16 9.50 -0.13
N VAL A 186 4.74 8.48 0.52
CA VAL A 186 4.39 7.08 0.41
C VAL A 186 4.22 6.52 1.81
N ILE A 187 3.04 6.01 2.15
CA ILE A 187 2.77 5.40 3.45
C ILE A 187 2.19 4.00 3.24
N LYS A 188 2.85 2.97 3.73
CA LYS A 188 2.32 1.61 3.73
C LYS A 188 1.19 1.50 4.76
N ILE A 189 0.08 0.91 4.34
CA ILE A 189 -1.06 0.60 5.19
C ILE A 189 -1.56 -0.81 4.93
N PHE A 190 -2.36 -1.32 5.85
CA PHE A 190 -3.09 -2.59 5.74
C PHE A 190 -4.56 -2.32 5.50
N ASP A 191 -5.46 -3.13 6.06
CA ASP A 191 -6.90 -2.96 5.97
C ASP A 191 -7.36 -1.54 6.38
N SER A 192 -8.53 -1.15 5.85
CA SER A 192 -9.09 0.20 5.99
C SER A 192 -10.60 0.13 6.24
N PHE A 193 -11.01 -0.73 7.16
CA PHE A 193 -12.40 -1.01 7.50
C PHE A 193 -12.92 -0.24 8.71
N SER A 194 -12.05 0.38 9.51
CA SER A 194 -12.44 1.12 10.72
C SER A 194 -12.70 2.60 10.42
N GLU A 195 -13.52 3.24 11.23
CA GLU A 195 -13.75 4.69 11.17
C GLU A 195 -12.44 5.48 11.29
N VAL A 196 -11.55 5.04 12.20
CA VAL A 196 -10.27 5.71 12.48
C VAL A 196 -9.41 5.73 11.22
N THR A 197 -9.22 4.58 10.56
CA THR A 197 -8.42 4.51 9.33
C THR A 197 -8.98 5.40 8.25
N VAL A 198 -10.31 5.40 8.07
CA VAL A 198 -10.95 6.21 7.02
C VAL A 198 -10.80 7.70 7.29
N LYS A 199 -10.91 8.14 8.54
CA LYS A 199 -10.66 9.54 8.92
C LYS A 199 -9.20 9.95 8.71
N LEU A 200 -8.24 9.07 9.04
CA LEU A 200 -6.82 9.32 8.76
C LEU A 200 -6.53 9.39 7.25
N LEU A 201 -7.12 8.49 6.46
CA LEU A 201 -7.04 8.54 4.99
C LEU A 201 -7.65 9.81 4.44
N LYS A 202 -8.78 10.24 5.00
CA LYS A 202 -9.44 11.47 4.60
C LYS A 202 -8.54 12.67 4.86
N LEU A 203 -7.92 12.72 6.03
CA LEU A 203 -6.99 13.79 6.35
C LEU A 203 -5.79 13.81 5.37
N ILE A 204 -5.17 12.66 5.10
CA ILE A 204 -4.07 12.58 4.14
C ILE A 204 -4.54 13.05 2.75
N SER A 205 -5.73 12.67 2.29
CA SER A 205 -6.26 13.11 0.99
C SER A 205 -6.47 14.63 0.87
N GLU A 206 -6.57 15.32 2.00
CA GLU A 206 -6.72 16.77 2.05
C GLU A 206 -5.37 17.47 2.01
N MET A 207 -4.33 16.88 2.61
CA MET A 207 -2.96 17.39 2.64
C MET A 207 -2.29 17.45 1.26
N PHE A 208 -2.78 16.72 0.26
CA PHE A 208 -2.16 16.60 -1.07
C PHE A 208 -3.12 17.01 -2.20
N GLU A 209 -2.60 17.48 -3.34
CA GLU A 209 -3.43 17.77 -4.53
C GLU A 209 -4.08 16.50 -5.08
N GLU A 210 -3.33 15.40 -5.09
CA GLU A 210 -3.79 14.10 -5.56
C GLU A 210 -3.41 13.04 -4.53
N THR A 211 -4.29 12.07 -4.31
CA THR A 211 -4.00 10.96 -3.40
C THR A 211 -4.51 9.66 -3.99
N TYR A 212 -3.67 8.63 -3.93
CA TYR A 212 -3.97 7.32 -4.47
C TYR A 212 -3.80 6.25 -3.40
N ILE A 213 -4.62 5.20 -3.47
CA ILE A 213 -4.34 3.93 -2.84
C ILE A 213 -3.86 2.97 -3.93
N TYR A 214 -2.70 2.38 -3.70
CA TYR A 214 -2.02 1.55 -4.68
C TYR A 214 -1.56 0.23 -4.05
N LYS A 215 -1.87 -0.91 -4.69
CA LYS A 215 -1.32 -2.22 -4.31
C LYS A 215 -0.30 -2.63 -5.37
N SER A 216 0.96 -2.81 -4.97
CA SER A 216 2.06 -3.22 -5.85
C SER A 216 1.77 -4.57 -6.48
N TYR A 217 2.28 -4.80 -7.71
CA TYR A 217 2.22 -6.11 -8.35
C TYR A 217 2.89 -7.21 -7.50
N LEU A 218 3.94 -6.84 -6.76
CA LEU A 218 4.72 -7.76 -5.94
C LEU A 218 4.20 -7.90 -4.51
N SER A 219 3.15 -7.17 -4.12
CA SER A 219 2.41 -7.45 -2.89
C SER A 219 1.72 -8.80 -3.01
N TYR A 220 1.83 -9.63 -1.96
CA TYR A 220 1.13 -10.89 -1.91
C TYR A 220 -0.37 -10.67 -2.04
N GLY A 221 -1.04 -11.45 -2.89
CA GLY A 221 -2.46 -11.30 -3.13
C GLY A 221 -3.31 -11.67 -1.91
N ARG A 222 -2.78 -12.54 -1.05
CA ARG A 222 -3.36 -12.95 0.24
C ARG A 222 -3.12 -11.97 1.40
N GLU A 223 -2.40 -10.87 1.17
CA GLU A 223 -2.11 -9.86 2.19
C GLU A 223 -2.86 -8.56 1.92
N SER A 224 -3.21 -7.85 2.99
CA SER A 224 -3.94 -6.58 2.91
C SER A 224 -3.04 -5.35 2.71
N ASP A 225 -1.73 -5.55 2.54
CA ASP A 225 -0.77 -4.48 2.34
C ASP A 225 -1.04 -3.68 1.05
N LYS A 226 -0.99 -2.36 1.20
CA LYS A 226 -1.15 -1.37 0.13
C LYS A 226 -0.49 -0.05 0.55
N PHE A 227 -0.43 0.91 -0.36
CA PHE A 227 0.29 2.17 -0.17
C PHE A 227 -0.63 3.36 -0.42
N ILE A 228 -0.58 4.33 0.47
CA ILE A 228 -1.08 5.68 0.24
C ILE A 228 0.00 6.45 -0.49
N ILE A 229 -0.36 7.08 -1.61
CA ILE A 229 0.52 7.93 -2.38
C ILE A 229 -0.06 9.34 -2.41
N GLY A 230 0.54 10.26 -1.66
CA GLY A 230 0.18 11.66 -1.67
C GLY A 230 1.08 12.44 -2.62
N LEU A 231 0.50 13.16 -3.58
CA LEU A 231 1.26 13.97 -4.54
C LEU A 231 0.97 15.45 -4.35
N LYS A 232 2.05 16.24 -4.34
CA LYS A 232 2.04 17.70 -4.18
C LYS A 232 1.37 18.17 -2.90
N PHE A 233 2.13 18.12 -1.81
CA PHE A 233 1.72 18.56 -0.48
C PHE A 233 1.33 20.04 -0.47
N LYS A 234 0.22 20.35 0.20
CA LYS A 234 -0.31 21.71 0.29
C LYS A 234 0.19 22.37 1.58
N ALA A 235 0.87 23.51 1.45
CA ALA A 235 1.49 24.22 2.58
C ALA A 235 0.53 24.67 3.71
N ASN A 236 -0.77 24.78 3.46
CA ASN A 236 -1.75 25.18 4.49
C ASN A 236 -1.96 24.12 5.59
N TYR A 237 -1.38 22.93 5.43
CA TYR A 237 -1.41 21.86 6.43
C TYR A 237 -0.11 21.79 7.26
N LYS A 238 0.71 22.85 7.27
CA LYS A 238 1.91 22.97 8.12
C LYS A 238 1.55 23.46 9.53
N ASN A 239 1.09 22.55 10.39
CA ASN A 239 0.97 22.72 11.85
C ASN A 239 0.29 21.48 12.44
N SER A 240 1.05 20.58 13.06
CA SER A 240 0.51 19.32 13.58
C SER A 240 0.35 19.27 15.11
N ASN A 241 0.29 20.42 15.79
CA ASN A 241 0.31 20.47 17.25
C ASN A 241 -0.78 19.62 17.92
N GLY A 242 -2.04 19.71 17.45
CA GLY A 242 -3.12 18.89 18.01
C GLY A 242 -2.92 17.37 17.81
N LEU A 243 -2.22 16.97 16.75
CA LEU A 243 -1.90 15.56 16.48
C LEU A 243 -0.73 15.05 17.34
N LYS A 244 0.24 15.92 17.66
CA LYS A 244 1.36 15.59 18.56
C LYS A 244 0.88 15.22 19.96
N ASP A 245 -0.14 15.94 20.45
CA ASP A 245 -0.77 15.62 21.73
C ASP A 245 -1.34 14.19 21.72
N ILE A 246 -2.09 13.84 20.65
CA ILE A 246 -2.63 12.48 20.47
C ILE A 246 -1.50 11.44 20.42
N LEU A 247 -0.43 11.68 19.66
CA LEU A 247 0.70 10.75 19.57
C LEU A 247 1.36 10.47 20.92
N SER A 248 1.60 11.52 21.70
CA SER A 248 2.20 11.37 23.05
C SER A 248 1.36 10.45 23.94
N GLU A 249 0.06 10.52 23.73
CA GLU A 249 -0.98 9.87 24.51
C GLU A 249 -1.29 8.43 24.05
N LEU A 250 -1.03 8.10 22.78
CA LEU A 250 -1.21 6.76 22.19
C LEU A 250 -0.06 5.80 22.48
N LYS A 251 1.09 6.27 23.01
CA LYS A 251 2.20 5.39 23.41
C LYS A 251 1.76 4.26 24.37
N ASN A 252 0.75 4.54 25.19
CA ASN A 252 0.24 3.61 26.21
C ASN A 252 -1.25 3.25 26.02
N ASN A 253 -1.92 3.75 24.97
CA ASN A 253 -3.37 3.62 24.81
C ASN A 253 -3.74 3.29 23.36
N LYS A 254 -4.89 2.63 23.17
CA LYS A 254 -5.42 2.37 21.82
C LYS A 254 -6.37 3.47 21.40
N LEU A 255 -6.24 3.91 20.15
CA LEU A 255 -7.13 4.88 19.54
C LEU A 255 -8.44 4.20 19.13
N ASN A 256 -9.56 4.70 19.64
CA ASN A 256 -10.89 4.18 19.30
C ASN A 256 -11.62 5.08 18.29
N ASN A 257 -11.45 6.40 18.39
CA ASN A 257 -12.01 7.37 17.44
C ASN A 257 -11.18 8.66 17.47
N ILE A 258 -11.20 9.41 16.36
CA ILE A 258 -10.57 10.72 16.20
C ILE A 258 -11.55 11.64 15.44
N TRP A 259 -11.60 12.94 15.77
CA TRP A 259 -12.61 13.90 15.30
C TRP A 259 -14.04 13.34 15.44
N ASN A 260 -14.51 13.15 16.67
CA ASN A 260 -15.78 12.46 16.96
C ASN A 260 -16.98 13.04 16.20
N GLU A 261 -17.02 14.36 15.99
CA GLU A 261 -18.12 15.06 15.31
C GLU A 261 -17.98 15.10 13.79
N TYR A 262 -16.80 14.73 13.26
CA TYR A 262 -16.56 14.75 11.82
C TYR A 262 -17.31 13.62 11.11
N ILE A 263 -18.11 14.01 10.13
CA ILE A 263 -18.84 13.11 9.25
C ILE A 263 -18.07 12.99 7.93
N ILE A 264 -17.67 11.76 7.59
CA ILE A 264 -16.97 11.49 6.33
C ILE A 264 -17.92 11.75 5.14
N PRO A 265 -17.48 12.54 4.14
CA PRO A 265 -18.23 12.76 2.91
C PRO A 265 -18.63 11.46 2.21
N LYS A 266 -19.85 11.42 1.66
CA LYS A 266 -20.43 10.18 1.11
C LYS A 266 -19.70 9.65 -0.12
N ASP A 267 -19.19 10.55 -0.96
CA ASP A 267 -18.33 10.19 -2.08
C ASP A 267 -17.04 9.51 -1.61
N PHE A 268 -16.40 10.02 -0.56
CA PHE A 268 -15.21 9.42 0.03
C PHE A 268 -15.52 8.05 0.68
N GLU A 269 -16.56 7.96 1.50
CA GLU A 269 -17.04 6.70 2.08
C GLU A 269 -17.28 5.64 0.99
N PHE A 270 -17.87 6.06 -0.13
CA PHE A 270 -18.17 5.16 -1.24
C PHE A 270 -16.91 4.65 -1.93
N VAL A 271 -15.93 5.51 -2.22
CA VAL A 271 -14.65 5.09 -2.81
C VAL A 271 -13.95 4.07 -1.91
N ILE A 272 -13.91 4.33 -0.60
CA ILE A 272 -13.31 3.41 0.37
C ILE A 272 -14.04 2.07 0.39
N LYS A 273 -15.39 2.09 0.43
CA LYS A 273 -16.20 0.88 0.41
C LYS A 273 -15.95 0.05 -0.85
N TYR A 274 -15.98 0.68 -2.03
CA TYR A 274 -15.74 -0.01 -3.30
C TYR A 274 -14.32 -0.60 -3.35
N MET A 275 -13.30 0.19 -3.01
CA MET A 275 -11.92 -0.28 -2.95
C MET A 275 -11.77 -1.49 -2.03
N ASN A 276 -12.32 -1.41 -0.82
CA ASN A 276 -12.24 -2.48 0.17
C ASN A 276 -12.96 -3.76 -0.29
N ILE A 277 -14.08 -3.65 -1.02
CA ILE A 277 -14.77 -4.80 -1.62
C ILE A 277 -13.89 -5.44 -2.70
N VAL A 278 -13.32 -4.65 -3.60
CA VAL A 278 -12.46 -5.16 -4.68
C VAL A 278 -11.23 -5.87 -4.11
N LEU A 279 -10.53 -5.21 -3.19
CA LEU A 279 -9.32 -5.76 -2.55
C LEU A 279 -9.64 -6.97 -1.67
N GLY A 280 -10.69 -6.90 -0.85
CA GLY A 280 -11.09 -7.99 0.03
C GLY A 280 -11.53 -9.24 -0.75
N ASN A 281 -12.23 -9.07 -1.88
CA ASN A 281 -12.59 -10.19 -2.75
C ASN A 281 -11.36 -10.83 -3.41
N TYR A 282 -10.41 -10.01 -3.84
CA TYR A 282 -9.14 -10.50 -4.38
C TYR A 282 -8.36 -11.30 -3.32
N GLU A 283 -8.22 -10.74 -2.11
CA GLU A 283 -7.58 -11.41 -0.97
C GLU A 283 -8.27 -12.73 -0.63
N HIS A 284 -9.60 -12.74 -0.52
CA HIS A 284 -10.40 -13.93 -0.25
C HIS A 284 -10.15 -15.04 -1.28
N LYS A 285 -10.15 -14.69 -2.57
CA LYS A 285 -9.87 -15.63 -3.67
C LYS A 285 -8.47 -16.23 -3.54
N MET A 286 -7.47 -15.40 -3.27
CA MET A 286 -6.07 -15.83 -3.15
C MET A 286 -5.84 -16.72 -1.92
N ILE A 287 -6.45 -16.39 -0.78
CA ILE A 287 -6.41 -17.24 0.42
C ILE A 287 -7.05 -18.60 0.13
N ASN A 288 -8.23 -18.65 -0.49
CA ASN A 288 -8.87 -19.93 -0.77
C ASN A 288 -8.06 -20.78 -1.77
N LEU A 289 -7.48 -20.15 -2.79
CA LEU A 289 -6.59 -20.84 -3.74
C LEU A 289 -5.37 -21.43 -3.03
N LEU A 290 -4.77 -20.69 -2.10
CA LEU A 290 -3.65 -21.15 -1.27
C LEU A 290 -4.01 -22.39 -0.46
N ILE A 291 -5.14 -22.32 0.25
CA ILE A 291 -5.57 -23.39 1.14
C ILE A 291 -5.94 -24.64 0.34
N ASP A 292 -6.60 -24.49 -0.82
CA ASP A 292 -6.89 -25.59 -1.72
C ASP A 292 -5.60 -26.24 -2.25
N TYR A 293 -4.62 -25.43 -2.66
CA TYR A 293 -3.32 -25.92 -3.13
C TYR A 293 -2.57 -26.72 -2.06
N ILE A 294 -2.52 -26.21 -0.83
CA ILE A 294 -1.89 -26.91 0.31
C ILE A 294 -2.63 -28.22 0.62
N ASN A 295 -3.96 -28.18 0.71
CA ASN A 295 -4.75 -29.35 1.11
C ASN A 295 -4.67 -30.47 0.07
N LYS A 296 -4.62 -30.14 -1.23
CA LYS A 296 -4.48 -31.15 -2.29
C LYS A 296 -3.13 -31.87 -2.27
N SER A 297 -2.10 -31.29 -1.65
CA SER A 297 -0.74 -31.85 -1.57
C SER A 297 -0.13 -32.26 -2.93
N ASN A 298 -0.68 -31.76 -4.04
CA ASN A 298 -0.22 -32.03 -5.39
C ASN A 298 0.71 -30.90 -5.85
N TYR A 299 1.86 -30.81 -5.21
CA TYR A 299 2.80 -29.69 -5.36
C TYR A 299 3.52 -29.62 -6.71
N PHE A 300 3.26 -30.56 -7.60
CA PHE A 300 3.84 -30.65 -8.94
C PHE A 300 2.80 -31.02 -10.01
N GLY A 301 1.52 -30.79 -9.72
CA GLY A 301 0.43 -31.02 -10.68
C GLY A 301 0.17 -29.84 -11.60
N ASP A 302 -0.97 -29.88 -12.29
CA ASP A 302 -1.37 -28.85 -13.26
C ASP A 302 -1.40 -27.44 -12.66
N ILE A 303 -1.89 -27.30 -11.42
CA ILE A 303 -1.94 -26.00 -10.73
C ILE A 303 -0.53 -25.43 -10.52
N TYR A 304 0.44 -26.27 -10.16
CA TYR A 304 1.83 -25.83 -10.00
C TYR A 304 2.38 -25.32 -11.34
N HIS A 305 2.27 -26.11 -12.39
CA HIS A 305 2.79 -25.75 -13.71
C HIS A 305 2.10 -24.51 -14.29
N SER A 306 0.77 -24.42 -14.21
CA SER A 306 0.04 -23.25 -14.69
C SER A 306 0.40 -21.98 -13.93
N SER A 307 0.62 -22.08 -12.62
CA SER A 307 0.97 -20.91 -11.81
C SER A 307 2.42 -20.47 -12.04
N ILE A 308 3.37 -21.41 -12.20
CA ILE A 308 4.75 -21.10 -12.61
C ILE A 308 4.77 -20.39 -13.97
N GLU A 309 4.03 -20.88 -14.97
CA GLU A 309 3.99 -20.21 -16.28
C GLU A 309 3.38 -18.81 -16.18
N THR A 310 2.36 -18.63 -15.35
CA THR A 310 1.78 -17.31 -15.05
C THR A 310 2.84 -16.38 -14.43
N GLN A 311 3.60 -16.86 -13.45
CA GLN A 311 4.68 -16.09 -12.82
C GLN A 311 5.77 -15.72 -13.83
N LYS A 312 6.19 -16.63 -14.72
CA LYS A 312 7.20 -16.34 -15.76
C LYS A 312 6.72 -15.22 -16.70
N ILE A 313 5.48 -15.32 -17.18
CA ILE A 313 4.87 -14.30 -18.06
C ILE A 313 4.82 -12.95 -17.35
N ASN A 314 4.34 -12.93 -16.10
CA ASN A 314 4.19 -11.71 -15.33
C ASN A 314 5.53 -11.08 -14.94
N SER A 315 6.52 -11.89 -14.57
CA SER A 315 7.88 -11.42 -14.27
C SER A 315 8.54 -10.81 -15.48
N LYS A 316 8.39 -11.42 -16.67
CA LYS A 316 8.90 -10.84 -17.91
C LYS A 316 8.25 -9.49 -18.22
N LEU A 317 6.93 -9.41 -18.13
CA LEU A 317 6.19 -8.15 -18.32
C LEU A 317 6.62 -7.08 -17.31
N TRP A 318 6.84 -7.46 -16.04
CA TRP A 318 7.33 -6.55 -15.00
C TRP A 318 8.72 -6.02 -15.37
N ILE A 319 9.66 -6.91 -15.72
CA ILE A 319 11.02 -6.56 -16.15
C ILE A 319 10.99 -5.61 -17.36
N ASP A 320 10.19 -5.92 -18.38
CA ASP A 320 10.07 -5.12 -19.59
C ASP A 320 9.57 -3.69 -19.31
N ILE A 321 8.70 -3.53 -18.31
CA ILE A 321 8.19 -2.23 -17.89
C ILE A 321 9.24 -1.48 -17.06
N PHE A 322 9.70 -2.11 -15.97
CA PHE A 322 10.44 -1.44 -14.89
C PHE A 322 11.95 -1.46 -15.05
N PHE A 323 12.51 -2.22 -15.99
CA PHE A 323 13.94 -2.18 -16.36
C PHE A 323 14.18 -1.77 -17.82
N SER A 324 13.15 -1.20 -18.47
CA SER A 324 13.26 -0.63 -19.80
C SER A 324 14.38 0.41 -19.90
N ASN A 325 15.15 0.34 -20.98
CA ASN A 325 16.16 1.36 -21.30
C ASN A 325 15.54 2.71 -21.68
N ASN A 326 14.25 2.76 -22.00
CA ASN A 326 13.52 3.99 -22.29
C ASN A 326 12.49 4.28 -21.20
N TYR A 327 12.99 4.81 -20.08
CA TYR A 327 12.19 5.19 -18.90
C TYR A 327 10.94 6.00 -19.29
N LYS A 328 11.14 7.07 -20.09
CA LYS A 328 10.05 7.99 -20.45
C LYS A 328 8.93 7.26 -21.20
N LYS A 329 9.26 6.49 -22.24
CA LYS A 329 8.27 5.74 -23.02
C LYS A 329 7.53 4.71 -22.17
N SER A 330 8.25 3.93 -21.36
CA SER A 330 7.62 2.91 -20.50
C SER A 330 6.70 3.55 -19.46
N LYS A 331 7.12 4.67 -18.88
CA LYS A 331 6.30 5.43 -17.93
C LYS A 331 5.07 6.05 -18.59
N ASP A 332 5.20 6.64 -19.77
CA ASP A 332 4.06 7.24 -20.48
C ASP A 332 2.99 6.18 -20.82
N ASN A 333 3.42 4.99 -21.28
CA ASN A 333 2.53 3.86 -21.52
C ASN A 333 1.82 3.41 -20.22
N LEU A 334 2.56 3.33 -19.12
CA LEU A 334 2.02 2.92 -17.83
C LEU A 334 1.04 3.96 -17.27
N ASN A 335 1.34 5.25 -17.41
CA ASN A 335 0.44 6.34 -17.04
C ASN A 335 -0.88 6.30 -17.82
N SER A 336 -0.83 5.99 -19.11
CA SER A 336 -2.05 5.78 -19.90
C SER A 336 -2.90 4.65 -19.32
N LEU A 337 -2.28 3.50 -19.02
CA LEU A 337 -2.97 2.35 -18.44
C LEU A 337 -3.57 2.67 -17.06
N ILE A 338 -2.81 3.39 -16.21
CA ILE A 338 -3.27 3.82 -14.88
C ILE A 338 -4.51 4.72 -15.01
N ASN A 339 -4.47 5.70 -15.92
CA ASN A 339 -5.60 6.59 -16.16
C ASN A 339 -6.84 5.83 -16.64
N ASP A 340 -6.66 4.81 -17.48
CA ASP A 340 -7.76 3.97 -17.94
C ASP A 340 -8.34 3.13 -16.81
N VAL A 341 -7.51 2.56 -15.93
CA VAL A 341 -7.97 1.83 -14.73
C VAL A 341 -8.70 2.75 -13.76
N ILE A 342 -8.22 3.98 -13.53
CA ILE A 342 -8.90 4.95 -12.67
C ILE A 342 -10.28 5.30 -13.25
N LYS A 343 -10.37 5.52 -14.56
CA LYS A 343 -11.64 5.77 -15.25
C LYS A 343 -12.59 4.57 -15.14
N GLU A 344 -12.09 3.36 -15.36
CA GLU A 344 -12.85 2.11 -15.22
C GLU A 344 -13.41 1.98 -13.79
N ASN A 345 -12.56 2.18 -12.78
CA ASN A 345 -12.97 2.17 -11.38
C ASN A 345 -14.02 3.23 -11.07
N ASN A 346 -13.86 4.46 -11.56
CA ASN A 346 -14.84 5.53 -11.38
C ASN A 346 -16.19 5.20 -12.03
N ASN A 347 -16.19 4.52 -13.18
CA ASN A 347 -17.42 4.09 -13.84
C ASN A 347 -18.11 2.94 -13.09
N ASN A 348 -17.36 1.92 -12.69
CA ASN A 348 -17.88 0.80 -11.90
C ASN A 348 -18.44 1.29 -10.55
N MET A 349 -17.77 2.26 -9.94
CA MET A 349 -18.24 2.95 -8.74
C MET A 349 -19.60 3.62 -8.96
N LYS A 350 -19.75 4.42 -10.01
CA LYS A 350 -21.05 5.06 -10.33
C LYS A 350 -22.16 4.04 -10.58
N GLN A 351 -21.86 2.95 -11.27
CA GLN A 351 -22.83 1.88 -11.51
C GLN A 351 -23.26 1.19 -10.21
N MET A 352 -22.30 0.82 -9.36
CA MET A 352 -22.60 0.25 -8.05
C MET A 352 -23.43 1.21 -7.20
N PHE A 353 -23.13 2.52 -7.22
CA PHE A 353 -23.92 3.53 -6.51
C PHE A 353 -25.38 3.56 -7.00
N SER A 354 -25.61 3.49 -8.31
CA SER A 354 -26.95 3.50 -8.89
C SER A 354 -27.82 2.28 -8.54
N ILE A 355 -27.21 1.19 -8.07
CA ILE A 355 -27.92 -0.03 -7.65
C ILE A 355 -28.26 0.01 -6.15
N MET A 356 -27.52 0.80 -5.35
CA MET A 356 -27.68 0.86 -3.90
C MET A 356 -28.68 1.93 -3.43
N ILE A 357 -29.08 2.84 -4.31
CA ILE A 357 -30.18 3.81 -4.13
C ILE A 357 -31.41 3.23 -4.83
#